data_AF-A0A087U3K3-F1
#
_entry.id   AF-A0A087U3K3-F1
#
_cell.length_a   1.000
_cell.length_b   1.000
_cell.length_c   1.000
_cell.angle_alpha   90.00
_cell.angle_beta   90.00
_cell.angle_gamma   90.00
#
_symmetry.space_group_name_H-M   'P 1'
#
loop_
_entity.id
_entity.type
_entity.pdbx_description
1 polymer ?
#
loop_
_entity_poly.entity_id
_entity_poly.type
_entity_poly.pdbx_seq_one_letter_code
_entity_poly.pdbx_strand_id
1 'polypeptide(L)'
;MNMLMEKHFRNEKRSSVQLEVLKVIKQVRCSSGHIFEDDLMDQNILQNMSHLDSIHDVNVRKTAVELLIEIAESCMGSWFFDILEAIEKIMKRMFDHLLNPSLSFDGTLNKESFSDVLTAVDGLIKVFKKKLLVLPSNQCVEIYDLLINHIQQHYNRLSYLDEVIKIRKSIFEFLLQFRANNQKQLGICMDGSVEYSVYISCDSSSNKELNETAPASPSPGSPSSLVAQTISYLSYSKAFQSLIMCLKEEKDWEILELILKELPKLLQNKALILRGSCNLAALCIALRAMVNDRTMGFPESLKNAPPRLTRTDVQSNVFPSVSAVTSYHTCLES
;
A
#
# COMPACT_ATOMS: atom_id res chain seq x y z
N MET A 1 -5.14 25.47 -20.89
CA MET A 1 -4.75 24.17 -20.31
C MET A 1 -5.40 22.99 -21.05
N ASN A 2 -6.73 22.94 -21.20
CA ASN A 2 -7.40 21.81 -21.86
C ASN A 2 -6.85 21.46 -23.25
N MET A 3 -6.79 22.44 -24.17
CA MET A 3 -6.26 22.22 -25.52
C MET A 3 -4.82 21.70 -25.54
N LEU A 4 -4.00 22.06 -24.55
CA LEU A 4 -2.64 21.54 -24.42
C LEU A 4 -2.67 20.04 -24.07
N MET A 5 -3.48 19.66 -23.09
CA MET A 5 -3.66 18.26 -22.68
C MET A 5 -4.27 17.41 -23.80
N GLU A 6 -5.38 17.85 -24.38
CA GLU A 6 -6.08 17.08 -25.40
C GLU A 6 -5.20 16.89 -26.66
N LYS A 7 -4.60 17.96 -27.16
CA LYS A 7 -3.84 17.94 -28.42
C LYS A 7 -2.44 17.35 -28.25
N HIS A 8 -1.73 17.72 -27.19
CA HIS A 8 -0.29 17.44 -27.05
C HIS A 8 0.04 16.37 -26.01
N PHE A 9 -0.93 15.94 -25.21
CA PHE A 9 -0.78 14.80 -24.30
C PHE A 9 -1.60 13.58 -24.76
N ARG A 10 -2.92 13.71 -24.88
CA ARG A 10 -3.83 12.59 -25.18
C ARG A 10 -3.73 12.08 -26.62
N ASN A 11 -3.74 12.98 -27.60
CA ASN A 11 -3.77 12.63 -29.02
C ASN A 11 -2.37 12.56 -29.67
N GLU A 12 -1.33 12.85 -28.91
CA GLU A 12 0.05 12.88 -29.39
C GLU A 12 0.71 11.51 -29.24
N LYS A 13 1.47 11.07 -30.26
CA LYS A 13 2.15 9.77 -30.27
C LYS A 13 3.61 9.86 -29.82
N ARG A 14 4.21 11.05 -29.87
CA ARG A 14 5.61 11.28 -29.52
C ARG A 14 5.76 11.46 -28.01
N SER A 15 6.39 10.50 -27.36
CA SER A 15 6.65 10.53 -25.91
C SER A 15 7.38 11.79 -25.45
N SER A 16 8.32 12.31 -26.25
CA SER A 16 9.05 13.54 -25.92
C SER A 16 8.15 14.76 -25.76
N VAL A 17 7.09 14.85 -26.57
CA VAL A 17 6.09 15.94 -26.47
C VAL A 17 5.20 15.73 -25.26
N GLN A 18 4.75 14.49 -25.02
CA GLN A 18 3.93 14.17 -23.84
C GLN A 18 4.67 14.49 -22.54
N LEU A 19 5.96 14.13 -22.46
CA LEU A 19 6.82 14.45 -21.33
C LEU A 19 6.97 15.96 -21.14
N GLU A 20 7.11 16.72 -22.22
CA GLU A 20 7.24 18.18 -22.13
C GLU A 20 5.94 18.82 -21.65
N VAL A 21 4.79 18.32 -22.09
CA VAL A 21 3.49 18.77 -21.56
C VAL A 21 3.40 18.52 -20.05
N LEU A 22 3.77 17.32 -19.57
CA LEU A 22 3.77 17.01 -18.13
C LEU A 22 4.68 17.95 -17.33
N LYS A 23 5.87 18.29 -17.86
CA LYS A 23 6.76 19.28 -17.21
C LYS A 23 6.13 20.65 -17.12
N VAL A 24 5.47 21.12 -18.19
CA VAL A 24 4.76 22.41 -18.19
C VAL A 24 3.65 22.41 -17.14
N ILE A 25 2.87 21.34 -17.02
CA ILE A 25 1.83 21.23 -15.98
C ILE A 25 2.46 21.35 -14.59
N LYS A 26 3.55 20.62 -14.34
CA LYS A 26 4.27 20.66 -13.07
C LYS A 26 4.76 22.07 -12.74
N GLN A 27 5.34 22.78 -13.72
CA GLN A 27 5.78 24.17 -13.54
C GLN A 27 4.62 25.14 -13.25
N VAL A 28 3.51 25.03 -13.98
CA VAL A 28 2.31 25.85 -13.74
C VAL A 28 1.80 25.63 -12.33
N ARG A 29 1.75 24.38 -11.86
CA ARG A 29 1.34 24.06 -10.50
C ARG A 29 2.27 24.68 -9.46
N CYS A 30 3.59 24.52 -9.61
CA CYS A 30 4.56 25.11 -8.67
C CYS A 30 4.46 26.64 -8.61
N SER A 31 4.12 27.28 -9.73
CA SER A 31 4.05 28.75 -9.82
C SER A 31 2.70 29.31 -9.33
N SER A 32 1.62 28.54 -9.49
CA SER A 32 0.24 29.02 -9.32
C SER A 32 -0.60 28.12 -8.40
N GLY A 33 0.00 27.61 -7.31
CA GLY A 33 -0.60 26.58 -6.45
C GLY A 33 -2.01 26.86 -5.92
N HIS A 34 -2.35 28.13 -5.64
CA HIS A 34 -3.67 28.53 -5.13
C HIS A 34 -4.78 28.64 -6.21
N ILE A 35 -4.41 28.82 -7.49
CA ILE A 35 -5.37 28.89 -8.62
C ILE A 35 -5.58 27.51 -9.24
N PHE A 36 -4.63 26.61 -9.02
CA PHE A 36 -4.68 25.24 -9.50
C PHE A 36 -5.80 24.41 -8.82
N GLU A 37 -6.41 24.93 -7.76
CA GLU A 37 -7.11 24.11 -6.78
C GLU A 37 -8.56 23.70 -7.06
N ASP A 38 -9.28 24.22 -8.07
CA ASP A 38 -10.62 23.65 -8.38
C ASP A 38 -10.90 23.52 -9.90
N ASP A 39 -11.03 24.61 -10.64
CA ASP A 39 -11.50 24.54 -12.05
C ASP A 39 -10.49 23.92 -13.05
N LEU A 40 -9.18 24.06 -12.78
CA LEU A 40 -8.12 23.57 -13.68
C LEU A 40 -7.87 22.07 -13.55
N MET A 41 -8.15 21.48 -12.39
CA MET A 41 -7.89 20.08 -12.07
C MET A 41 -9.00 19.16 -12.57
N ASP A 42 -10.26 19.46 -12.23
CA ASP A 42 -11.41 18.60 -12.49
C ASP A 42 -11.74 18.47 -13.98
N GLN A 43 -11.68 19.56 -14.75
CA GLN A 43 -12.12 19.53 -16.15
C GLN A 43 -11.04 19.12 -17.16
N ASN A 44 -9.75 19.31 -16.84
CA ASN A 44 -8.69 19.24 -17.86
C ASN A 44 -7.61 18.21 -17.57
N ILE A 45 -7.16 18.09 -16.32
CA ILE A 45 -5.99 17.26 -16.02
C ILE A 45 -6.42 15.82 -15.81
N LEU A 46 -7.39 15.58 -14.91
CA LEU A 46 -7.84 14.23 -14.57
C LEU A 46 -8.54 13.53 -15.74
N GLN A 47 -9.39 14.24 -16.50
CA GLN A 47 -10.03 13.67 -17.68
C GLN A 47 -9.00 13.16 -18.70
N ASN A 48 -7.92 13.91 -18.93
CA ASN A 48 -6.86 13.52 -19.87
C ASN A 48 -5.88 12.49 -19.28
N MET A 49 -5.86 12.30 -17.96
CA MET A 49 -5.06 11.28 -17.25
C MET A 49 -5.86 10.02 -16.87
N SER A 50 -7.14 9.94 -17.23
CA SER A 50 -8.00 8.79 -16.90
C SER A 50 -7.64 7.48 -17.62
N HIS A 51 -6.81 7.55 -18.67
CA HIS A 51 -6.38 6.43 -19.52
C HIS A 51 -4.85 6.32 -19.61
N LEU A 52 -4.13 6.67 -18.54
CA LEU A 52 -2.67 6.56 -18.53
C LEU A 52 -2.17 5.14 -18.79
N ASP A 53 -2.95 4.12 -18.41
CA ASP A 53 -2.67 2.70 -18.65
C ASP A 53 -2.56 2.33 -20.13
N SER A 54 -3.24 3.09 -21.00
CA SER A 54 -3.21 2.90 -22.45
C SER A 54 -1.99 3.55 -23.12
N ILE A 55 -1.22 4.38 -22.41
CA ILE A 55 0.00 5.00 -22.95
C ILE A 55 1.11 3.94 -23.02
N HIS A 56 1.76 3.80 -24.17
CA HIS A 56 2.79 2.76 -24.37
C HIS A 56 4.10 3.05 -23.63
N ASP A 57 4.56 4.30 -23.60
CA ASP A 57 5.86 4.66 -23.02
C ASP A 57 5.82 4.70 -21.48
N VAL A 58 6.61 3.83 -20.85
CA VAL A 58 6.74 3.74 -19.38
C VAL A 58 7.23 5.02 -18.75
N ASN A 59 8.07 5.80 -19.42
CA ASN A 59 8.59 7.06 -18.86
C ASN A 59 7.50 8.12 -18.82
N VAL A 60 6.61 8.15 -19.81
CA VAL A 60 5.44 9.05 -19.82
C VAL A 60 4.50 8.68 -18.67
N ARG A 61 4.17 7.38 -18.54
CA ARG A 61 3.32 6.89 -17.44
C ARG A 61 3.94 7.18 -16.08
N LYS A 62 5.23 6.88 -15.89
CA LYS A 62 5.97 7.17 -14.66
C LYS A 62 5.93 8.66 -14.32
N THR A 63 6.23 9.54 -15.26
CA THR A 63 6.21 11.00 -15.04
C THR A 63 4.80 11.49 -14.71
N ALA A 64 3.77 10.92 -15.34
CA ALA A 64 2.39 11.25 -15.02
C ALA A 64 2.00 10.79 -13.61
N VAL A 65 2.40 9.59 -13.21
CA VAL A 65 2.23 9.06 -11.85
C VAL A 65 2.94 9.96 -10.82
N GLU A 66 4.19 10.37 -11.07
CA GLU A 66 4.91 11.29 -10.18
C GLU A 66 4.12 12.60 -9.98
N LEU A 67 3.60 13.19 -11.07
CA LEU A 67 2.76 14.38 -10.99
C LEU A 67 1.47 14.13 -10.20
N LEU A 68 0.77 13.01 -10.45
CA LEU A 68 -0.44 12.63 -9.73
C LEU A 68 -0.18 12.41 -8.23
N ILE A 69 0.94 11.78 -7.87
CA ILE A 69 1.36 11.59 -6.48
C ILE A 69 1.65 12.92 -5.81
N GLU A 70 2.39 13.81 -6.47
CA GLU A 70 2.62 15.15 -5.96
C GLU A 70 1.29 15.87 -5.71
N ILE A 71 0.31 15.70 -6.60
CA ILE A 71 -1.04 16.31 -6.48
C ILE A 71 -1.79 15.72 -5.29
N ALA A 72 -1.85 14.39 -5.19
CA ALA A 72 -2.48 13.69 -4.09
C ALA A 72 -1.89 14.11 -2.73
N GLU A 73 -0.60 14.40 -2.67
CA GLU A 73 0.10 14.81 -1.45
C GLU A 73 -0.45 16.12 -0.83
N SER A 74 -0.94 17.06 -1.65
CA SER A 74 -1.53 18.35 -1.20
C SER A 74 -3.05 18.41 -1.33
N CYS A 75 -3.67 17.46 -2.02
CA CYS A 75 -5.11 17.44 -2.27
C CYS A 75 -5.91 17.19 -1.00
N MET A 76 -6.96 17.99 -0.77
CA MET A 76 -7.88 17.86 0.37
C MET A 76 -9.33 17.55 -0.07
N GLY A 77 -9.60 17.58 -1.39
CA GLY A 77 -10.94 17.45 -1.97
C GLY A 77 -11.26 16.06 -2.54
N SER A 78 -12.40 15.97 -3.24
CA SER A 78 -12.93 14.73 -3.84
C SER A 78 -12.08 14.17 -4.98
N TRP A 79 -11.40 15.03 -5.73
CA TRP A 79 -10.49 14.66 -6.81
C TRP A 79 -9.35 13.72 -6.39
N PHE A 80 -9.07 13.59 -5.09
CA PHE A 80 -8.17 12.57 -4.56
C PHE A 80 -8.57 11.14 -5.02
N PHE A 81 -9.86 10.84 -5.04
CA PHE A 81 -10.35 9.52 -5.42
C PHE A 81 -10.16 9.25 -6.92
N ASP A 82 -10.37 10.26 -7.78
CA ASP A 82 -10.11 10.16 -9.21
C ASP A 82 -8.61 9.96 -9.52
N ILE A 83 -7.74 10.61 -8.73
CA ILE A 83 -6.29 10.39 -8.79
C ILE A 83 -5.95 8.94 -8.42
N LEU A 84 -6.52 8.42 -7.33
CA LEU A 84 -6.31 7.04 -6.94
C LEU A 84 -6.82 6.05 -7.99
N GLU A 85 -7.96 6.32 -8.64
CA GLU A 85 -8.47 5.48 -9.72
C GLU A 85 -7.51 5.45 -10.92
N ALA A 86 -6.97 6.60 -11.32
CA ALA A 86 -6.00 6.68 -12.40
C ALA A 86 -4.69 5.92 -12.06
N ILE A 87 -4.21 6.03 -10.82
CA ILE A 87 -3.04 5.29 -10.35
C ILE A 87 -3.34 3.78 -10.27
N GLU A 88 -4.51 3.39 -9.80
CA GLU A 88 -4.92 1.99 -9.71
C GLU A 88 -4.93 1.32 -11.09
N LYS A 89 -5.39 2.01 -12.14
CA LYS A 89 -5.34 1.50 -13.53
C LYS A 89 -3.90 1.21 -13.97
N ILE A 90 -2.94 2.07 -13.65
CA ILE A 90 -1.50 1.81 -13.90
C ILE A 90 -1.03 0.57 -13.14
N MET A 91 -1.39 0.44 -11.87
CA MET A 91 -0.98 -0.69 -11.04
C MET A 91 -1.58 -2.02 -11.53
N LYS A 92 -2.83 -2.02 -12.01
CA LYS A 92 -3.53 -3.20 -12.55
C LYS A 92 -2.93 -3.68 -13.88
N ARG A 93 -2.52 -2.74 -14.74
CA ARG A 93 -1.91 -3.02 -16.06
C ARG A 93 -0.79 -4.06 -15.98
N MET A 94 0.05 -3.99 -14.95
CA MET A 94 1.14 -4.97 -14.76
C MET A 94 0.64 -6.42 -14.78
N PHE A 95 -0.49 -6.70 -14.13
CA PHE A 95 -1.02 -8.06 -14.08
C PHE A 95 -1.62 -8.52 -15.40
N ASP A 96 -2.16 -7.60 -16.22
CA ASP A 96 -2.67 -7.92 -17.55
C ASP A 96 -1.53 -8.30 -18.51
N HIS A 97 -0.40 -7.61 -18.40
CA HIS A 97 0.81 -7.91 -19.15
C HIS A 97 1.47 -9.22 -18.69
N LEU A 98 1.52 -9.49 -17.38
CA LEU A 98 2.04 -10.76 -16.86
C LEU A 98 1.21 -11.98 -17.29
N LEU A 99 -0.08 -11.82 -17.58
CA LEU A 99 -0.95 -12.90 -18.09
C LEU A 99 -0.77 -13.19 -19.58
N ASN A 100 -0.34 -12.20 -20.38
CA ASN A 100 -0.23 -12.31 -21.83
C ASN A 100 1.20 -12.00 -22.31
N PRO A 101 2.18 -12.90 -22.06
CA PRO A 101 3.57 -12.69 -22.48
C PRO A 101 3.72 -12.50 -24.00
N SER A 102 2.76 -13.00 -24.78
CA SER A 102 2.71 -12.92 -26.24
C SER A 102 2.39 -11.52 -26.80
N LEU A 103 2.10 -10.52 -25.95
CA LEU A 103 1.97 -9.12 -26.38
C LEU A 103 3.33 -8.43 -26.61
N SER A 104 4.46 -9.11 -26.41
CA SER A 104 5.77 -8.68 -26.94
C SER A 104 5.83 -8.91 -28.46
N PHE A 105 5.10 -8.08 -29.20
CA PHE A 105 4.75 -8.29 -30.62
C PHE A 105 5.92 -8.17 -31.63
N ASP A 106 7.16 -8.03 -31.18
CA ASP A 106 8.29 -7.70 -32.07
C ASP A 106 9.46 -8.70 -32.02
N GLY A 107 9.39 -9.81 -31.29
CA GLY A 107 10.51 -10.77 -31.22
C GLY A 107 11.81 -10.20 -30.61
N THR A 108 11.85 -8.90 -30.33
CA THR A 108 12.74 -8.26 -29.39
C THR A 108 12.18 -8.51 -28.00
N LEU A 109 13.00 -9.09 -27.12
CA LEU A 109 12.75 -9.15 -25.68
C LEU A 109 12.80 -7.71 -25.12
N ASN A 110 11.85 -6.86 -25.49
CA ASN A 110 11.56 -5.64 -24.76
C ASN A 110 11.05 -6.11 -23.40
N LYS A 111 11.96 -6.25 -22.44
CA LYS A 111 11.64 -6.44 -21.02
C LYS A 111 10.74 -5.27 -20.65
N GLU A 112 9.44 -5.52 -20.59
CA GLU A 112 8.49 -4.52 -20.18
C GLU A 112 8.85 -4.07 -18.76
N SER A 113 9.04 -2.77 -18.59
CA SER A 113 9.35 -2.17 -17.29
C SER A 113 8.05 -1.76 -16.60
N PHE A 114 7.99 -2.05 -15.31
CA PHE A 114 6.98 -1.66 -14.35
C PHE A 114 7.50 -0.58 -13.39
N SER A 115 8.49 0.21 -13.83
CA SER A 115 9.05 1.31 -13.03
C SER A 115 8.03 2.41 -12.71
N ASP A 116 7.00 2.58 -13.54
CA ASP A 116 5.81 3.38 -13.26
C ASP A 116 4.97 2.82 -12.10
N VAL A 117 4.79 1.50 -12.03
CA VAL A 117 4.07 0.83 -10.91
C VAL A 117 4.87 0.91 -9.62
N LEU A 118 6.19 0.72 -9.67
CA LEU A 118 7.06 0.94 -8.50
C LEU A 118 6.95 2.38 -8.00
N THR A 119 6.98 3.36 -8.93
CA THR A 119 6.82 4.78 -8.59
C THR A 119 5.44 5.08 -7.98
N ALA A 120 4.38 4.45 -8.49
CA ALA A 120 3.05 4.54 -7.91
C ALA A 120 3.01 4.02 -6.46
N VAL A 121 3.56 2.83 -6.22
CA VAL A 121 3.57 2.20 -4.89
C VAL A 121 4.37 3.04 -3.89
N ASP A 122 5.60 3.43 -4.22
CA ASP A 122 6.45 4.25 -3.34
C ASP A 122 5.80 5.62 -3.08
N GLY A 123 5.22 6.21 -4.12
CA GLY A 123 4.49 7.47 -4.02
C GLY A 123 3.25 7.38 -3.12
N LEU A 124 2.44 6.34 -3.26
CA LEU A 124 1.26 6.11 -2.43
C LEU A 124 1.65 5.89 -0.97
N ILE A 125 2.70 5.13 -0.69
CA ILE A 125 3.24 4.94 0.66
C ILE A 125 3.67 6.29 1.25
N LYS A 126 4.35 7.14 0.48
CA LYS A 126 4.74 8.49 0.90
C LYS A 126 3.51 9.35 1.24
N VAL A 127 2.50 9.36 0.36
CA VAL A 127 1.26 10.12 0.58
C VAL A 127 0.51 9.61 1.81
N PHE A 128 0.40 8.29 1.99
CA PHE A 128 -0.20 7.69 3.18
C PHE A 128 0.49 8.19 4.45
N LYS A 129 1.82 8.11 4.50
CA LYS A 129 2.62 8.53 5.67
C LYS A 129 2.41 10.00 6.01
N LYS A 130 2.33 10.87 5.00
CA LYS A 130 2.08 12.30 5.20
C LYS A 130 0.64 12.58 5.67
N LYS A 131 -0.34 11.91 5.08
CA LYS A 131 -1.76 12.11 5.38
C LYS A 131 -2.21 11.41 6.66
N LEU A 132 -1.44 10.47 7.19
CA LEU A 132 -1.78 9.69 8.39
C LEU A 132 -2.19 10.61 9.56
N LEU A 133 -1.55 11.77 9.67
CA LEU A 133 -1.70 12.72 10.77
C LEU A 133 -2.53 13.96 10.39
N VAL A 134 -3.26 13.93 9.28
CA VAL A 134 -4.00 15.09 8.75
C VAL A 134 -5.38 14.64 8.26
N LEU A 135 -6.38 15.52 8.35
CA LEU A 135 -7.68 15.31 7.71
C LEU A 135 -7.62 15.60 6.20
N PRO A 136 -8.53 15.07 5.37
CA PRO A 136 -9.53 14.07 5.73
C PRO A 136 -8.92 12.66 5.78
N SER A 137 -9.18 11.94 6.88
CA SER A 137 -8.52 10.67 7.21
C SER A 137 -8.95 9.48 6.34
N ASN A 138 -10.09 9.58 5.65
CA ASN A 138 -10.55 8.55 4.72
C ASN A 138 -9.61 8.38 3.52
N GLN A 139 -8.88 9.41 3.11
CA GLN A 139 -7.90 9.33 2.04
C GLN A 139 -6.77 8.33 2.35
N CYS A 140 -6.35 8.23 3.62
CA CYS A 140 -5.40 7.20 4.05
C CYS A 140 -5.98 5.79 3.97
N VAL A 141 -7.26 5.63 4.29
CA VAL A 141 -7.94 4.33 4.24
C VAL A 141 -7.98 3.81 2.80
N GLU A 142 -8.32 4.67 1.83
CA GLU A 142 -8.31 4.27 0.42
C GLU A 142 -6.92 3.88 -0.10
N ILE A 143 -5.88 4.64 0.25
CA ILE A 143 -4.51 4.26 -0.13
C ILE A 143 -4.15 2.89 0.45
N TYR A 144 -4.49 2.67 1.72
CA TYR A 144 -4.24 1.38 2.37
C TYR A 144 -4.97 0.25 1.66
N ASP A 145 -6.27 0.36 1.41
CA ASP A 145 -7.04 -0.68 0.73
C ASP A 145 -6.52 -0.93 -0.70
N LEU A 146 -6.12 0.12 -1.43
CA LEU A 146 -5.49 -0.01 -2.75
C LEU A 146 -4.19 -0.83 -2.70
N LEU A 147 -3.28 -0.50 -1.78
CA LEU A 147 -2.01 -1.22 -1.60
C LEU A 147 -2.22 -2.67 -1.14
N ILE A 148 -3.19 -2.91 -0.26
CA ILE A 148 -3.58 -4.24 0.20
C ILE A 148 -4.11 -5.08 -0.95
N ASN A 149 -5.06 -4.55 -1.72
CA ASN A 149 -5.61 -5.24 -2.88
C ASN A 149 -4.51 -5.57 -3.89
N HIS A 150 -3.58 -4.64 -4.11
CA HIS A 150 -2.46 -4.85 -5.01
C HIS A 150 -1.54 -5.99 -4.56
N ILE A 151 -1.08 -6.00 -3.30
CA ILE A 151 -0.20 -7.09 -2.81
C ILE A 151 -0.92 -8.44 -2.80
N GLN A 152 -2.23 -8.48 -2.52
CA GLN A 152 -3.01 -9.71 -2.62
C GLN A 152 -3.06 -10.24 -4.06
N GLN A 153 -3.17 -9.36 -5.06
CA GLN A 153 -3.10 -9.77 -6.48
C GLN A 153 -1.74 -10.35 -6.87
N HIS A 154 -0.63 -9.86 -6.31
CA HIS A 154 0.69 -10.48 -6.53
C HIS A 154 0.73 -11.95 -6.11
N TYR A 155 0.11 -12.30 -4.98
CA TYR A 155 0.07 -13.70 -4.51
C TYR A 155 -0.93 -14.57 -5.27
N ASN A 156 -1.91 -13.99 -5.96
CA ASN A 156 -2.73 -14.72 -6.93
C ASN A 156 -1.99 -15.01 -8.23
N ARG A 157 -0.94 -14.24 -8.55
CA ARG A 157 -0.20 -14.28 -9.81
C ARG A 157 1.30 -14.02 -9.57
N LEU A 158 1.96 -14.96 -8.91
CA LEU A 158 3.36 -14.80 -8.53
C LEU A 158 4.27 -14.65 -9.75
N SER A 159 5.03 -13.55 -9.77
CA SER A 159 6.12 -13.30 -10.70
C SER A 159 7.36 -12.88 -9.95
N TYR A 160 8.52 -13.27 -10.47
CA TYR A 160 9.83 -13.08 -9.85
C TYR A 160 10.75 -12.24 -10.73
N LEU A 161 10.17 -11.31 -11.49
CA LEU A 161 10.92 -10.25 -12.14
C LEU A 161 11.43 -9.27 -11.08
N ASP A 162 12.66 -8.77 -11.24
CA ASP A 162 13.32 -7.92 -10.24
C ASP A 162 12.48 -6.70 -9.82
N GLU A 163 11.82 -6.03 -10.78
CA GLU A 163 10.95 -4.89 -10.48
C GLU A 163 9.70 -5.31 -9.70
N VAL A 164 9.10 -6.47 -10.01
CA VAL A 164 7.93 -7.01 -9.30
C VAL A 164 8.31 -7.39 -7.86
N ILE A 165 9.50 -7.97 -7.66
CA ILE A 165 10.05 -8.26 -6.33
C ILE A 165 10.24 -6.96 -5.53
N LYS A 166 10.82 -5.92 -6.14
CA LYS A 166 10.98 -4.60 -5.49
C LYS A 166 9.64 -3.98 -5.09
N ILE A 167 8.62 -4.08 -5.95
CA ILE A 167 7.26 -3.62 -5.66
C ILE A 167 6.69 -4.35 -4.43
N ARG A 168 6.74 -5.69 -4.41
CA ARG A 168 6.27 -6.47 -3.25
C ARG A 168 7.02 -6.10 -1.98
N LYS A 169 8.35 -6.00 -2.06
CA LYS A 169 9.22 -5.66 -0.93
C LYS A 169 8.86 -4.30 -0.35
N SER A 170 8.70 -3.26 -1.19
CA SER A 170 8.30 -1.90 -0.74
C SER A 170 6.98 -1.92 0.03
N ILE A 171 5.98 -2.66 -0.45
CA ILE A 171 4.69 -2.78 0.26
C ILE A 171 4.87 -3.49 1.59
N PHE A 172 5.62 -4.60 1.65
CA PHE A 172 5.83 -5.31 2.91
C PHE A 172 6.62 -4.51 3.93
N GLU A 173 7.66 -3.79 3.51
CA GLU A 173 8.40 -2.86 4.38
C GLU A 173 7.45 -1.83 4.99
N PHE A 174 6.54 -1.27 4.19
CA PHE A 174 5.51 -0.37 4.68
C PHE A 174 4.54 -1.04 5.67
N LEU A 175 3.97 -2.21 5.33
CA LEU A 175 3.00 -2.89 6.18
C LEU A 175 3.61 -3.29 7.54
N LEU A 176 4.88 -3.70 7.56
CA LEU A 176 5.62 -4.09 8.78
C LEU A 176 5.89 -2.90 9.72
N GLN A 177 5.77 -1.66 9.24
CA GLN A 177 5.96 -0.44 10.06
C GLN A 177 4.73 -0.07 10.89
N PHE A 178 3.56 -0.65 10.62
CA PHE A 178 2.33 -0.32 11.35
C PHE A 178 2.47 -0.63 12.84
N ARG A 179 1.97 0.28 13.68
CA ARG A 179 1.85 0.09 15.13
C ARG A 179 0.50 0.64 15.58
N ALA A 180 -0.01 0.13 16.68
CA ALA A 180 -1.13 0.72 17.39
C ALA A 180 -0.76 0.96 18.86
N ASN A 181 -1.36 1.97 19.47
CA ASN A 181 -1.25 2.20 20.91
C ASN A 181 -2.46 1.64 21.66
N ASN A 182 -2.47 1.78 22.99
CA ASN A 182 -3.57 1.29 23.84
C ASN A 182 -4.91 2.01 23.60
N GLN A 183 -4.88 3.20 22.99
CA GLN A 183 -6.06 3.97 22.58
C GLN A 183 -6.56 3.56 21.19
N LYS A 184 -6.03 2.47 20.62
CA LYS A 184 -6.32 1.98 19.26
C LYS A 184 -5.86 2.93 18.16
N GLN A 185 -5.15 4.02 18.46
CA GLN A 185 -4.66 4.93 17.42
C GLN A 185 -3.59 4.25 16.60
N LEU A 186 -3.66 4.41 15.29
CA LEU A 186 -2.72 3.83 14.35
C LEU A 186 -1.52 4.77 14.13
N GLY A 187 -0.32 4.20 14.04
CA GLY A 187 0.91 4.92 13.76
C GLY A 187 1.84 4.12 12.85
N ILE A 188 2.87 4.79 12.34
CA ILE A 188 3.94 4.19 11.53
C ILE A 188 5.26 4.35 12.27
N CYS A 189 5.98 3.25 12.45
CA CYS A 189 7.30 3.24 13.04
C CYS A 189 8.34 3.71 12.02
N MET A 190 8.93 4.88 12.24
CA MET A 190 10.04 5.42 11.45
C MET A 190 11.23 5.66 12.37
N ASP A 191 12.38 5.07 12.03
CA ASP A 191 13.64 5.20 12.80
C ASP A 191 13.50 4.90 14.31
N GLY A 192 12.60 3.97 14.65
CA GLY A 192 12.32 3.54 16.03
C GLY A 192 11.33 4.42 16.80
N SER A 193 10.89 5.55 16.24
CA SER A 193 9.83 6.39 16.80
C SER A 193 8.49 6.10 16.14
N VAL A 194 7.40 6.28 16.88
CA VAL A 194 6.03 6.11 16.37
C VAL A 194 5.22 7.35 16.71
N GLU A 195 4.69 8.00 15.69
CA GLU A 195 3.68 9.04 15.83
C GLU A 195 2.30 8.44 15.56
N TYR A 196 1.39 8.58 16.53
CA TYR A 196 0.06 7.99 16.47
C TYR A 196 -0.97 9.01 15.99
N SER A 197 -1.76 8.62 14.99
CA SER A 197 -2.84 9.43 14.45
C SER A 197 -4.02 9.50 15.40
N VAL A 198 -4.48 10.71 15.70
CA VAL A 198 -5.77 10.92 16.39
C VAL A 198 -6.97 10.71 15.47
N TYR A 199 -6.76 10.60 14.15
CA TYR A 199 -7.82 10.52 13.15
C TYR A 199 -8.05 9.09 12.64
N ILE A 200 -7.11 8.16 12.85
CA ILE A 200 -7.21 6.77 12.38
C ILE A 200 -7.12 5.79 13.55
N SER A 201 -8.17 5.00 13.70
CA SER A 201 -8.27 3.93 14.68
C SER A 201 -8.04 2.56 14.04
N CYS A 202 -7.23 1.74 14.69
CA CYS A 202 -7.08 0.32 14.43
C CYS A 202 -8.18 -0.45 15.17
N ASP A 203 -9.33 -0.58 14.52
CA ASP A 203 -10.38 -1.46 15.00
C ASP A 203 -10.89 -2.37 13.88
N SER A 204 -11.00 -3.65 14.21
CA SER A 204 -11.64 -4.65 13.36
C SER A 204 -13.16 -4.61 13.47
N SER A 205 -13.71 -3.95 14.49
CA SER A 205 -15.15 -3.83 14.65
C SER A 205 -15.72 -2.92 13.59
N SER A 206 -16.29 -3.53 12.55
CA SER A 206 -17.48 -3.01 11.90
C SER A 206 -18.66 -2.93 12.90
N ASN A 207 -18.56 -2.10 13.94
CA ASN A 207 -19.71 -1.65 14.72
C ASN A 207 -20.06 -0.28 14.13
N LYS A 208 -21.13 -0.06 13.36
CA LYS A 208 -22.54 -0.33 13.72
C LYS A 208 -22.85 -0.04 15.19
N GLU A 209 -22.33 1.05 15.73
CA GLU A 209 -22.91 1.71 16.91
C GLU A 209 -23.10 3.20 16.62
N LEU A 210 -24.10 3.48 15.78
CA LEU A 210 -24.82 4.75 15.76
C LEU A 210 -26.08 4.68 16.65
N ASN A 211 -26.21 3.65 17.51
CA ASN A 211 -27.35 3.46 18.40
C ASN A 211 -26.88 3.18 19.84
N GLU A 212 -26.23 4.16 20.47
CA GLU A 212 -26.42 4.33 21.91
C GLU A 212 -27.55 5.33 22.11
N THR A 213 -28.72 4.80 22.45
CA THR A 213 -29.87 5.57 22.95
C THR A 213 -29.49 6.13 24.32
N ALA A 214 -28.88 7.30 24.34
CA ALA A 214 -28.80 8.10 25.56
C ALA A 214 -30.18 8.75 25.83
N PRO A 215 -30.74 8.66 27.05
CA PRO A 215 -31.95 9.41 27.38
C PRO A 215 -31.63 10.90 27.35
N ALA A 216 -32.42 11.65 26.57
CA ALA A 216 -32.31 13.09 26.46
C ALA A 216 -32.53 13.79 27.81
N SER A 217 -31.56 14.58 28.24
CA SER A 217 -31.73 15.64 29.24
C SER A 217 -30.65 16.70 29.03
N PRO A 218 -30.95 17.86 28.42
CA PRO A 218 -29.97 18.93 28.29
C PRO A 218 -29.90 19.74 29.60
N SER A 219 -28.70 19.83 30.18
CA SER A 219 -28.39 20.87 31.18
C SER A 219 -27.78 22.07 30.45
N PRO A 220 -28.31 23.31 30.63
CA PRO A 220 -27.81 24.47 29.90
C PRO A 220 -26.59 25.06 30.62
N GLY A 221 -25.42 25.00 29.97
CA GLY A 221 -24.26 25.80 30.38
C GLY A 221 -22.91 25.11 30.25
N SER A 222 -22.40 24.97 29.01
CA SER A 222 -20.97 24.80 28.74
C SER A 222 -20.69 25.16 27.27
N PRO A 223 -19.81 26.13 26.98
CA PRO A 223 -19.43 26.47 25.61
C PRO A 223 -18.29 25.54 25.16
N SER A 224 -18.63 24.39 24.59
CA SER A 224 -17.73 23.61 23.74
C SER A 224 -18.55 22.94 22.65
N SER A 225 -18.72 23.65 21.53
CA SER A 225 -19.08 23.02 20.27
C SER A 225 -17.89 22.16 19.83
N LEU A 226 -17.79 20.96 20.39
CA LEU A 226 -16.87 19.93 19.93
C LEU A 226 -17.42 19.47 18.59
N VAL A 227 -16.85 19.99 17.50
CA VAL A 227 -17.00 19.42 16.16
C VAL A 227 -16.71 17.93 16.31
N ALA A 228 -17.70 17.07 16.03
CA ALA A 228 -17.53 15.63 16.07
C ALA A 228 -16.37 15.29 15.11
N GLN A 229 -15.20 14.97 15.65
CA GLN A 229 -14.04 14.57 14.86
C GLN A 229 -14.37 13.22 14.23
N THR A 230 -14.49 13.18 12.90
CA THR A 230 -14.76 11.94 12.17
C THR A 230 -13.52 11.07 12.20
N ILE A 231 -13.48 10.09 13.11
CA ILE A 231 -12.44 9.07 13.16
C ILE A 231 -12.67 8.07 12.02
N SER A 232 -11.64 7.80 11.22
CA SER A 232 -11.62 6.72 10.25
C SER A 232 -11.09 5.44 10.87
N TYR A 233 -11.53 4.30 10.36
CA TYR A 233 -11.14 2.97 10.86
C TYR A 233 -10.33 2.22 9.81
N LEU A 234 -9.24 1.58 10.25
CA LEU A 234 -8.38 0.78 9.40
C LEU A 234 -8.05 -0.53 10.12
N SER A 235 -8.57 -1.64 9.59
CA SER A 235 -8.27 -2.98 10.12
C SER A 235 -6.96 -3.51 9.56
N TYR A 236 -6.07 -3.95 10.44
CA TYR A 236 -4.80 -4.58 10.06
C TYR A 236 -4.96 -6.06 9.65
N SER A 237 -6.15 -6.65 9.80
CA SER A 237 -6.40 -8.07 9.47
C SER A 237 -5.99 -8.45 8.05
N LYS A 238 -6.34 -7.63 7.05
CA LYS A 238 -5.99 -7.90 5.64
C LYS A 238 -4.49 -7.80 5.38
N ALA A 239 -3.80 -6.82 5.98
CA ALA A 239 -2.33 -6.73 5.91
C ALA A 239 -1.68 -7.97 6.53
N PHE A 240 -2.17 -8.39 7.69
CA PHE A 240 -1.68 -9.58 8.38
C PHE A 240 -1.94 -10.86 7.56
N GLN A 241 -3.07 -10.96 6.88
CA GLN A 241 -3.34 -12.04 5.94
C GLN A 241 -2.34 -12.06 4.79
N SER A 242 -1.99 -10.89 4.22
CA SER A 242 -0.95 -10.79 3.18
C SER A 242 0.43 -11.23 3.67
N LEU A 243 0.78 -10.93 4.93
CA LEU A 243 2.01 -11.46 5.56
C LEU A 243 1.97 -13.01 5.66
N ILE A 244 0.84 -13.58 6.05
CA ILE A 244 0.67 -15.04 6.13
C ILE A 244 0.76 -15.68 4.73
N MET A 245 0.16 -15.06 3.71
CA MET A 245 0.28 -15.54 2.32
C MET A 245 1.73 -15.51 1.85
N CYS A 246 2.48 -14.45 2.18
CA CYS A 246 3.92 -14.41 1.91
C CYS A 246 4.66 -15.59 2.53
N LEU A 247 4.44 -15.88 3.81
CA LEU A 247 5.11 -17.01 4.50
C LEU A 247 4.79 -18.37 3.87
N LYS A 248 3.63 -18.51 3.22
CA LYS A 248 3.19 -19.76 2.59
C LYS A 248 3.73 -19.94 1.17
N GLU A 249 3.67 -18.88 0.37
CA GLU A 249 3.80 -18.98 -1.10
C GLU A 249 5.07 -18.31 -1.66
N GLU A 250 5.68 -17.38 -0.93
CA GLU A 250 6.84 -16.62 -1.43
C GLU A 250 8.06 -17.55 -1.59
N LYS A 251 8.78 -17.36 -2.71
CA LYS A 251 10.04 -18.06 -2.98
C LYS A 251 11.23 -17.11 -3.09
N ASP A 252 11.01 -15.79 -3.08
CA ASP A 252 12.10 -14.83 -3.04
C ASP A 252 12.67 -14.73 -1.61
N TRP A 253 13.96 -15.00 -1.47
CA TRP A 253 14.61 -14.99 -0.16
C TRP A 253 14.64 -13.60 0.47
N GLU A 254 14.87 -12.53 -0.30
CA GLU A 254 14.95 -11.19 0.29
C GLU A 254 13.62 -10.76 0.92
N ILE A 255 12.50 -11.08 0.27
CA ILE A 255 11.16 -10.82 0.81
C ILE A 255 10.92 -11.68 2.06
N LEU A 256 11.18 -12.99 1.99
CA LEU A 256 10.99 -13.88 3.15
C LEU A 256 11.86 -13.46 4.34
N GLU A 257 13.13 -13.13 4.10
CA GLU A 257 14.06 -12.68 5.13
C GLU A 257 13.59 -11.38 5.79
N LEU A 258 13.09 -10.42 5.00
CA LEU A 258 12.48 -9.19 5.52
C LEU A 258 11.32 -9.50 6.46
N ILE A 259 10.36 -10.32 6.03
CA ILE A 259 9.20 -10.69 6.85
C ILE A 259 9.66 -11.36 8.14
N LEU A 260 10.51 -12.39 8.04
CA LEU A 260 10.93 -13.18 9.19
C LEU A 260 11.73 -12.36 10.22
N LYS A 261 12.50 -11.36 9.80
CA LYS A 261 13.26 -10.47 10.69
C LYS A 261 12.38 -9.44 11.41
N GLU A 262 11.36 -8.90 10.75
CA GLU A 262 10.53 -7.81 11.29
C GLU A 262 9.25 -8.31 11.99
N LEU A 263 8.75 -9.49 11.61
CA LEU A 263 7.57 -10.10 12.20
C LEU A 263 7.64 -10.25 13.74
N PRO A 264 8.76 -10.63 14.38
CA PRO A 264 8.85 -10.69 15.84
C PRO A 264 8.58 -9.33 16.49
N LYS A 265 9.10 -8.23 15.92
CA LYS A 265 8.89 -6.88 16.43
C LYS A 265 7.44 -6.43 16.22
N LEU A 266 6.84 -6.76 15.07
CA LEU A 266 5.42 -6.51 14.81
C LEU A 266 4.55 -7.23 15.86
N LEU A 267 4.85 -8.50 16.13
CA LEU A 267 4.15 -9.32 17.12
C LEU A 267 4.34 -8.85 18.56
N GLN A 268 5.34 -8.03 18.87
CA GLN A 268 5.45 -7.43 20.21
C GLN A 268 4.41 -6.31 20.42
N ASN A 269 3.91 -5.68 19.35
CA ASN A 269 2.87 -4.66 19.46
C ASN A 269 1.47 -5.30 19.59
N LYS A 270 1.18 -5.85 20.77
CA LYS A 270 -0.08 -6.55 21.07
C LYS A 270 -1.33 -5.75 20.74
N ALA A 271 -1.29 -4.42 20.88
CA ALA A 271 -2.40 -3.55 20.53
C ALA A 271 -2.81 -3.69 19.06
N LEU A 272 -1.86 -3.68 18.12
CA LEU A 272 -2.16 -3.85 16.69
C LEU A 272 -2.69 -5.25 16.40
N ILE A 273 -2.02 -6.27 16.93
CA ILE A 273 -2.35 -7.68 16.65
C ILE A 273 -3.74 -8.05 17.16
N LEU A 274 -4.05 -7.69 18.41
CA LEU A 274 -5.32 -8.05 19.05
C LEU A 274 -6.49 -7.19 18.56
N ARG A 275 -6.28 -5.88 18.34
CA ARG A 275 -7.36 -4.97 17.89
C ARG A 275 -7.63 -5.07 16.39
N GLY A 276 -6.59 -5.35 15.61
CA GLY A 276 -6.70 -5.58 14.18
C GLY A 276 -7.31 -6.94 13.80
N SER A 277 -7.76 -7.76 14.76
CA SER A 277 -8.28 -9.12 14.53
C SER A 277 -7.37 -9.98 13.64
N CYS A 278 -6.07 -9.99 13.96
CA CYS A 278 -5.07 -10.76 13.23
C CYS A 278 -5.26 -12.26 13.48
N ASN A 279 -5.29 -13.06 12.40
CA ASN A 279 -5.48 -14.52 12.51
C ASN A 279 -4.20 -15.24 12.96
N LEU A 280 -3.95 -15.24 14.27
CA LEU A 280 -2.78 -15.86 14.89
C LEU A 280 -2.70 -17.37 14.70
N ALA A 281 -3.85 -18.06 14.61
CA ALA A 281 -3.89 -19.49 14.34
C ALA A 281 -3.34 -19.80 12.94
N ALA A 282 -3.75 -19.03 11.92
CA ALA A 282 -3.23 -19.18 10.57
C ALA A 282 -1.74 -18.83 10.46
N LEU A 283 -1.27 -17.83 11.22
CA LEU A 283 0.17 -17.54 11.32
C LEU A 283 0.94 -18.72 11.94
N CYS A 284 0.44 -19.27 13.04
CA CYS A 284 1.01 -20.46 13.69
C CYS A 284 1.18 -21.62 12.69
N ILE A 285 0.15 -21.89 11.89
CA ILE A 285 0.17 -22.95 10.89
C ILE A 285 1.23 -22.67 9.82
N ALA A 286 1.32 -21.43 9.32
CA ALA A 286 2.31 -21.05 8.32
C ALA A 286 3.75 -21.19 8.85
N LEU A 287 4.04 -20.67 10.05
CA LEU A 287 5.38 -20.78 10.66
C LEU A 287 5.76 -22.24 10.92
N ARG A 288 4.82 -23.07 11.40
CA ARG A 288 5.06 -24.51 11.59
C ARG A 288 5.38 -25.21 10.27
N ALA A 289 4.66 -24.87 9.19
CA ALA A 289 4.93 -25.43 7.86
C ALA A 289 6.36 -25.08 7.40
N MET A 290 6.80 -23.82 7.55
CA MET A 290 8.16 -23.43 7.17
C MET A 290 9.27 -24.23 7.89
N VAL A 291 9.04 -24.65 9.14
CA VAL A 291 10.02 -25.43 9.91
C VAL A 291 9.96 -26.92 9.56
N ASN A 292 8.77 -27.50 9.55
CA ASN A 292 8.56 -28.95 9.57
C ASN A 292 8.18 -29.54 8.22
N ASP A 293 7.56 -28.75 7.34
CA ASP A 293 7.13 -29.23 6.04
C ASP A 293 8.33 -29.38 5.10
N ARG A 294 8.54 -30.58 4.60
CA ARG A 294 9.59 -30.88 3.63
C ARG A 294 9.15 -30.56 2.20
N THR A 295 7.84 -30.53 1.94
CA THR A 295 7.28 -30.24 0.61
C THR A 295 7.53 -28.79 0.17
N MET A 296 7.74 -27.88 1.13
CA MET A 296 8.17 -26.51 0.84
C MET A 296 9.52 -26.44 0.12
N GLY A 297 10.37 -27.47 0.25
CA GLY A 297 11.65 -27.57 -0.47
C GLY A 297 12.62 -26.44 -0.13
N PHE A 298 12.67 -25.99 1.13
CA PHE A 298 13.65 -25.01 1.58
C PHE A 298 14.96 -25.67 2.02
N PRO A 299 16.12 -25.09 1.65
CA PRO A 299 16.30 -23.80 0.93
C PRO A 299 16.28 -23.91 -0.61
N GLU A 300 16.27 -25.11 -1.20
CA GLU A 300 16.55 -25.32 -2.63
C GLU A 300 15.54 -24.67 -3.59
N SER A 301 14.30 -24.48 -3.16
CA SER A 301 13.23 -23.83 -3.93
C SER A 301 13.28 -22.30 -3.89
N LEU A 302 14.15 -21.72 -3.07
CA LEU A 302 14.28 -20.27 -2.93
C LEU A 302 15.04 -19.65 -4.10
N LYS A 303 14.58 -18.47 -4.49
CA LYS A 303 15.20 -17.58 -5.47
C LYS A 303 15.94 -16.47 -4.73
N ASN A 304 16.98 -15.94 -5.37
CA ASN A 304 17.80 -14.85 -4.83
C ASN A 304 18.36 -15.14 -3.42
N ALA A 305 18.56 -16.41 -3.09
CA ALA A 305 19.14 -16.84 -1.83
C ALA A 305 20.67 -16.70 -1.86
N PRO A 306 21.30 -16.33 -0.72
CA PRO A 306 22.76 -16.32 -0.59
C PRO A 306 23.37 -17.68 -0.94
N PRO A 307 24.57 -17.71 -1.57
CA PRO A 307 25.28 -18.96 -1.80
C PRO A 307 25.61 -19.59 -0.45
N ARG A 308 25.11 -20.81 -0.20
CA ARG A 308 25.21 -21.58 1.06
C ARG A 308 24.12 -21.34 2.11
N LEU A 309 23.01 -20.70 1.77
CA LEU A 309 21.85 -20.73 2.66
C LEU A 309 21.45 -22.18 2.96
N THR A 310 21.38 -22.55 4.25
CA THR A 310 21.00 -23.89 4.69
C THR A 310 19.59 -23.93 5.25
N ARG A 311 19.02 -25.14 5.40
CA ARG A 311 17.73 -25.33 6.08
C ARG A 311 17.75 -24.78 7.52
N THR A 312 18.87 -24.96 8.21
CA THR A 312 19.05 -24.46 9.59
C THR A 312 19.03 -22.93 9.62
N ASP A 313 19.59 -22.25 8.62
CA ASP A 313 19.54 -20.78 8.54
C ASP A 313 18.11 -20.27 8.34
N VAL A 314 17.34 -20.93 7.46
CA VAL A 314 15.92 -20.61 7.27
C VAL A 314 15.15 -20.80 8.59
N GLN A 315 15.33 -21.95 9.26
CA GLN A 315 14.68 -22.22 10.55
C GLN A 315 15.07 -21.21 11.64
N SER A 316 16.33 -20.79 11.67
CA SER A 316 16.83 -19.78 12.61
C SER A 316 16.16 -18.42 12.46
N ASN A 317 15.74 -18.05 11.23
CA ASN A 317 14.95 -16.84 10.99
C ASN A 317 13.48 -17.01 11.41
N VAL A 318 12.95 -18.23 11.44
CA VAL A 318 11.54 -18.51 11.82
C VAL A 318 11.34 -18.52 13.34
N PHE A 319 12.29 -19.06 14.11
CA PHE A 319 12.13 -19.26 15.56
C PHE A 319 11.82 -18.00 16.38
N PRO A 320 12.40 -16.81 16.12
CA PRO A 320 12.02 -15.59 16.82
C PRO A 320 10.53 -15.27 16.69
N SER A 321 9.95 -15.49 15.51
CA SER A 321 8.52 -15.27 15.28
C SER A 321 7.68 -16.29 16.06
N VAL A 322 8.08 -17.57 16.05
CA VAL A 322 7.42 -18.62 16.85
C VAL A 322 7.45 -18.26 18.35
N SER A 323 8.59 -17.81 18.85
CA SER A 323 8.74 -17.38 20.24
C SER A 323 7.88 -16.16 20.57
N ALA A 324 7.68 -15.21 19.65
CA ALA A 324 6.82 -14.06 19.89
C ALA A 324 5.33 -14.47 19.96
N VAL A 325 4.92 -15.45 19.14
CA VAL A 325 3.53 -15.96 19.11
C VAL A 325 3.14 -16.67 20.42
N THR A 326 4.07 -17.27 21.16
CA THR A 326 3.74 -17.93 22.46
C THR A 326 3.17 -16.96 23.50
N SER A 327 3.48 -15.66 23.37
CA SER A 327 2.93 -14.60 24.23
C SER A 327 1.42 -14.36 24.04
N TYR A 328 0.78 -15.06 23.09
CA TYR A 328 -0.64 -15.03 22.74
C TYR A 328 -1.40 -16.33 23.06
N HIS A 329 -0.88 -17.19 23.95
CA HIS A 329 -1.47 -18.50 24.28
C HIS A 329 -3.00 -18.48 24.50
N THR A 330 -3.53 -17.46 25.19
CA THR A 330 -4.98 -17.29 25.44
C THR A 330 -5.82 -17.19 24.17
N CYS A 331 -5.26 -16.72 23.05
CA CYS A 331 -5.95 -16.56 21.76
C CYS A 331 -5.77 -17.78 20.83
N LEU A 332 -4.90 -18.72 21.19
CA LEU A 332 -4.61 -19.91 20.39
C LEU A 332 -5.35 -21.15 20.88
N GLU A 333 -5.86 -21.12 22.12
CA GLU A 333 -6.64 -22.19 22.76
C GLU A 333 -8.16 -22.05 22.57
N SER A 334 -8.60 -20.91 22.01
CA SER A 334 -10.00 -20.56 21.73
C SER A 334 -10.40 -20.86 20.28
#